data_AF-A0ABD0N5W4-F1
#
_entry.id   AF-A0ABD0N5W4-F1
#
_cell.length_a   1.000
_cell.length_b   1.000
_cell.length_c   1.000
_cell.angle_alpha   90.00
_cell.angle_beta   90.00
_cell.angle_gamma   90.00
#
_symmetry.space_group_name_H-M   'P 1'
#
loop_
_entity.id
_entity.type
_entity.pdbx_description
1 polymer ?
#
loop_
_entity_poly.entity_id
_entity_poly.type
_entity_poly.pdbx_seq_one_letter_code
_entity_poly.pdbx_strand_id
1 'polypeptide(L)' 'FFACCLDKHLYVVGGRNETGYLSSVEAYNLETNEWNYVSSLPQPLAAHAGAVHNGKIYISGLTIHLLQTVN' A
#
# COMPACT_ATOMS: atom_id res chain seq x y z
N PHE A 1 0.93 -7.52 4.95
CA PHE A 1 0.90 -6.16 4.39
C PHE A 1 2.27 -5.88 3.80
N PHE A 2 2.38 -4.91 2.90
CA PHE A 2 3.65 -4.28 2.56
C PHE A 2 3.68 -2.88 3.21
N ALA A 3 4.83 -2.45 3.68
CA ALA A 3 5.01 -1.12 4.25
C ALA A 3 6.28 -0.47 3.71
N CYS A 4 6.22 0.82 3.41
CA CYS A 4 7.38 1.58 2.93
C CYS A 4 7.27 3.07 3.25
N CYS A 5 8.40 3.75 3.33
CA CYS A 5 8.45 5.21 3.38
C CYS A 5 8.61 5.77 1.97
N LEU A 6 7.82 6.79 1.66
CA LEU A 6 7.98 7.63 0.47
C LEU A 6 7.66 9.08 0.86
N ASP A 7 8.58 9.99 0.55
CA ASP A 7 8.56 11.38 1.01
C ASP A 7 8.35 11.49 2.54
N LYS A 8 7.30 12.18 2.99
CA LYS A 8 6.95 12.38 4.41
C LYS A 8 5.86 11.42 4.90
N HIS A 9 5.64 10.32 4.19
CA HIS A 9 4.57 9.39 4.47
C HIS A 9 5.10 7.96 4.67
N LEU A 10 4.53 7.26 5.64
CA LEU A 10 4.61 5.80 5.77
C LEU A 10 3.36 5.20 5.14
N TYR A 11 3.53 4.44 4.06
CA TYR A 11 2.44 3.75 3.39
C TYR A 11 2.31 2.32 3.93
N VAL A 12 1.07 1.87 4.11
CA VAL A 12 0.70 0.47 4.39
C VAL A 12 -0.26 0.01 3.30
N VAL A 13 0.10 -1.08 2.64
CA VAL A 13 -0.62 -1.61 1.47
C VAL A 13 -1.14 -3.02 1.77
N GLY A 14 -2.47 -3.17 1.67
CA GLY A 14 -3.20 -4.40 1.89
C GLY A 14 -2.93 -5.03 3.26
N GLY A 15 -2.93 -6.36 3.32
CA GLY A 15 -2.76 -7.11 4.56
C GLY A 15 -4.01 -7.87 4.95
N ARG A 16 -4.16 -8.13 6.24
CA ARG A 16 -5.25 -8.94 6.80
C ARG A 16 -5.65 -8.38 8.16
N ASN A 17 -6.94 -8.33 8.42
CA ASN A 17 -7.52 -8.11 9.74
C ASN A 17 -8.50 -9.25 10.08
N GLU A 18 -9.34 -9.03 11.10
CA GLU A 18 -10.35 -9.99 11.54
C GLU A 18 -11.43 -10.29 10.48
N THR A 19 -11.71 -9.35 9.58
CA THR A 19 -12.76 -9.49 8.57
C THR A 19 -12.25 -10.09 7.26
N GLY A 20 -10.94 -10.14 7.04
CA GLY A 20 -10.33 -10.81 5.90
C GLY A 20 -9.12 -10.09 5.35
N TYR A 21 -8.84 -10.31 4.06
CA TYR A 21 -7.80 -9.57 3.37
C TYR A 21 -8.25 -8.15 3.07
N LEU A 22 -7.29 -7.24 3.06
CA LEU A 22 -7.51 -5.83 2.83
C LEU A 22 -7.02 -5.45 1.44
N SER A 23 -7.75 -4.56 0.78
CA SER A 23 -7.30 -3.84 -0.40
C SER A 23 -6.87 -2.41 -0.08
N SER A 24 -7.06 -1.91 1.14
CA SER A 24 -6.74 -0.53 1.48
C SER A 24 -5.26 -0.21 1.32
N VAL A 25 -5.00 1.01 0.84
CA VAL A 25 -3.71 1.70 0.91
C VAL A 25 -3.91 2.90 1.81
N GLU A 26 -3.15 2.95 2.90
CA GLU A 26 -3.23 3.99 3.91
C GLU A 26 -1.85 4.63 4.08
N ALA A 27 -1.81 5.94 4.28
CA ALA A 27 -0.60 6.70 4.49
C ALA A 27 -0.65 7.44 5.82
N TYR A 28 0.36 7.23 6.63
CA TYR A 28 0.60 8.01 7.84
C TYR A 28 1.49 9.21 7.49
N ASN A 29 0.98 10.42 7.72
CA ASN A 29 1.71 11.66 7.51
C ASN A 29 2.55 11.96 8.76
N LEU A 30 3.88 12.03 8.58
CA LEU A 30 4.83 12.26 9.67
C LEU A 30 4.77 13.68 10.26
N GLU A 31 4.20 14.65 9.54
CA GLU A 31 4.06 16.04 9.98
C GLU A 31 2.76 16.26 10.75
N THR A 32 1.66 15.68 10.30
CA THR A 32 0.35 15.86 10.93
C THR A 32 0.02 14.80 11.98
N ASN A 33 0.79 13.70 12.03
CA ASN A 33 0.57 12.57 12.93
C ASN A 33 -0.81 11.89 12.70
N GLU A 34 -1.20 11.74 11.43
CA GLU A 34 -2.51 11.21 11.05
C GLU A 34 -2.40 10.14 9.97
N TRP A 35 -3.27 9.13 10.08
CA TRP A 35 -3.51 8.15 9.04
C TRP A 35 -4.57 8.66 8.07
N ASN A 36 -4.31 8.54 6.78
CA ASN A 36 -5.22 8.91 5.71
C ASN A 36 -5.39 7.74 4.74
N TYR A 37 -6.63 7.54 4.28
CA TYR A 37 -6.89 6.65 3.14
C TYR A 37 -6.33 7.26 1.86
N VAL A 38 -5.63 6.46 1.07
CA VAL A 38 -5.03 6.89 -0.21
C VAL A 38 -5.78 6.30 -1.39
N SER A 39 -5.89 4.96 -1.43
CA SER A 39 -6.51 4.24 -2.54
C SER A 39 -6.81 2.78 -2.15
N SER A 40 -7.33 1.99 -3.09
CA SER A 40 -7.51 0.55 -2.92
C SER A 40 -6.83 -0.23 -4.05
N LEU A 41 -6.22 -1.36 -3.71
CA LEU A 41 -5.79 -2.38 -4.66
C LEU A 41 -7.01 -2.94 -5.43
N PRO A 42 -6.81 -3.44 -6.68
CA PRO A 42 -7.90 -4.02 -7.48
C PRO A 42 -8.57 -5.24 -6.84
N GLN A 43 -7.83 -5.97 -6.00
CA GLN A 43 -8.33 -7.09 -5.21
C GLN A 43 -7.64 -7.09 -3.84
N PRO A 44 -8.33 -7.54 -2.77
CA PRO A 44 -7.70 -7.71 -1.46
C PRO A 44 -6.47 -8.63 -1.52
N LEU A 45 -5.38 -8.25 -0.84
CA LEU A 45 -4.09 -8.94 -0.98
C LEU A 45 -3.30 -8.95 0.33
N ALA A 46 -2.79 -10.13 0.70
CA ALA A 46 -1.87 -10.34 1.82
C ALA A 46 -0.65 -11.16 1.36
N ALA A 47 0.40 -11.23 2.21
CA ALA A 47 1.64 -11.97 1.93
C ALA A 47 2.31 -11.66 0.57
N HIS A 48 2.14 -10.43 0.09
CA HIS A 48 2.74 -9.95 -1.15
C HIS A 48 4.08 -9.26 -0.92
N ALA A 49 4.84 -9.03 -1.99
CA ALA A 49 6.03 -8.20 -1.98
C ALA A 49 5.76 -6.83 -2.60
N GLY A 50 6.59 -5.85 -2.26
CA GLY A 50 6.56 -4.53 -2.85
C GLY A 50 7.95 -3.90 -2.91
N ALA A 51 8.06 -2.82 -3.68
CA ALA A 51 9.29 -2.04 -3.83
C ALA A 51 8.98 -0.57 -4.08
N VAL A 52 9.88 0.31 -3.65
CA VAL A 52 9.83 1.74 -3.98
C VAL A 52 10.92 2.04 -5.00
N HIS A 53 10.56 2.68 -6.11
CA HIS A 53 11.53 3.11 -7.11
C HIS A 53 11.03 4.35 -7.85
N ASN A 54 11.89 5.35 -8.03
CA ASN A 54 11.60 6.61 -8.74
C ASN A 54 10.28 7.29 -8.33
N GLY A 55 10.04 7.42 -7.01
CA GLY A 55 8.85 8.08 -6.49
C GLY A 55 7.57 7.26 -6.61
N LYS A 56 7.67 5.95 -6.82
CA LYS A 56 6.52 5.06 -7.04
C LYS A 56 6.61 3.82 -6.16
N ILE A 57 5.45 3.40 -5.65
CA ILE A 57 5.28 2.15 -4.90
C ILE A 57 4.76 1.08 -5.86
N TYR A 58 5.44 -0.05 -5.92
CA TYR A 58 5.09 -1.20 -6.76
C TYR A 58 4.74 -2.39 -5.90
N ILE A 59 3.68 -3.12 -6.27
CA ILE A 59 3.19 -4.29 -5.55
C ILE A 59 3.15 -5.50 -6.50
N SER A 60 3.71 -6.63 -6.09
CA SER A 60 3.68 -7.88 -6.84
C SER A 60 2.76 -8.92 -6.19
N GLY A 61 2.37 -9.97 -6.91
CA GLY A 61 1.49 -11.02 -6.37
C GLY A 61 -0.01 -10.75 -6.53
N LEU A 62 -0.40 -9.67 -7.21
CA LEU A 62 -1.76 -9.52 -7.74
C LEU A 62 -1.94 -10.47 -8.94
N THR A 63 -3.11 -11.11 -9.05
CA THR A 63 -3.42 -12.10 -10.12
C THR A 63 -3.42 -11.50 -11.54
N ILE A 64 -3.30 -10.17 -11.67
CA ILE A 64 -3.23 -9.46 -12.93
C ILE A 64 -2.04 -8.49 -12.93
N HIS A 65 -1.15 -8.66 -13.90
CA HIS A 65 -0.01 -7.79 -14.18
C HIS A 65 -0.45 -6.34 -14.42
N LEU A 66 -0.48 -5.52 -13.39
CA LEU A 66 -0.49 -4.07 -13.50
C LEU A 66 0.39 -3.48 -12.40
N LEU A 67 1.50 -2.86 -12.80
CA LEU A 67 2.24 -1.93 -11.95
C LEU A 67 1.31 -0.74 -11.68
N GLN A 68 0.72 -0.67 -10.49
CA GLN A 68 0.01 0.53 -10.07
C GLN A 68 0.98 1.48 -9.38
N THR A 69 0.84 2.76 -9.69
CA THR A 69 1.54 3.83 -8.98
C THR A 69 0.56 4.39 -7.96
N VAL A 70 0.93 4.38 -6.69
CA VAL A 70 0.27 5.18 -5.66
C VAL A 70 1.00 6.53 -5.65
N ASN A 71 0.30 7.61 -6.01
CA ASN A 71 0.75 8.99 -5.84
C ASN A 71 0.18 9.54 -4.53
#